data_AF-A0A418STK5-F1
#
_entry.id   AF-A0A418STK5-F1
#
_cell.length_a   1.000
_cell.length_b   1.000
_cell.length_c   1.000
_cell.angle_alpha   90.00
_cell.angle_beta   90.00
_cell.angle_gamma   90.00
#
_symmetry.space_group_name_H-M   'P 1'
#
loop_
_entity.id
_entity.type
_entity.pdbx_description
1 polymer ?
#
loop_
_entity_poly.entity_id
_entity_poly.type
_entity_poly.pdbx_seq_one_letter_code
_entity_poly.pdbx_strand_id
1 'polypeptide(L)'
;MRKPWNWLLSTVLSLALVLGLASGAAAEGNTEQGVKHLTILHTNDMHARSIENGAEMGFAKVAGIFDSYRKANPNTLVLDAGDAIHGTTFATLVGGQSVADVMNLMGYDAMAPGNHEFNYGTDRLLELAKGLKFPVISGNVRDKQNDQIFKPYIIKEIDGIKVGIFGLSTPETAYKTHPINVEKITFTDPVKEAQSIVDELQDQTDLIIALGHLGMDKSSEDNSFKVVKAVKGIDLFVDGHSHTLLEKGLLSDNDTLIVSTGEYTQHVGVVDIWLQDGKITKREAKLINQEDSANITPNESVTAKVAEIIKAQEVILAEKVGNTSVALEGAREKVRASETNLGNLIADALLFVTKADVALTNGGGIRASIDQGVITKGEVITVLPFGNQIVTLKVKGADIKSALENGVSDYPNAKGAFPQVGGMSFKIDPAAAPGSRVHDLKVGSKAIDLQAEYTIATNDFLAAGGDEYTMFGQYPQAGMYGSLDEALIAYIQELGSADPKVEGRIKEYAAPGTATPQPEPKPNPEPKPEPKPESNPEVQPVYIVKKGDTLWGIARKHGTTWQALRDLNHLKNPNLIFPGQKIILPAKA
;
A
#
# COMPACT_ATOMS: atom_id res chain seq x y z
N MET A 1 -81.19 29.78 48.61
CA MET A 1 -80.92 28.33 48.72
C MET A 1 -80.13 27.89 47.49
N ARG A 2 -78.80 27.87 47.59
CA ARG A 2 -77.88 27.50 46.49
C ARG A 2 -76.93 26.42 47.03
N LYS A 3 -76.90 25.30 46.32
CA LYS A 3 -76.17 24.06 46.62
C LYS A 3 -74.64 24.29 46.60
N PRO A 4 -73.84 23.70 47.50
CA PRO A 4 -72.40 23.59 47.32
C PRO A 4 -72.07 22.19 46.78
N TRP A 5 -72.24 21.97 45.47
CA TRP A 5 -71.82 20.71 44.82
C TRP A 5 -70.39 20.79 44.21
N ASN A 6 -69.77 21.98 44.21
CA ASN A 6 -68.47 22.19 43.57
C ASN A 6 -67.24 21.80 44.41
N TRP A 7 -67.41 21.41 45.69
CA TRP A 7 -66.28 21.09 46.56
C TRP A 7 -65.92 19.58 46.57
N LEU A 8 -66.88 18.71 46.25
CA LEU A 8 -66.68 17.25 46.19
C LEU A 8 -66.04 16.78 44.88
N LEU A 9 -66.25 17.47 43.75
CA LEU A 9 -65.56 17.14 42.50
C LEU A 9 -64.07 17.52 42.52
N SER A 10 -63.72 18.62 43.17
CA SER A 10 -62.32 19.08 43.25
C SER A 10 -61.45 18.22 44.19
N THR A 11 -62.04 17.61 45.22
CA THR A 11 -61.32 16.68 46.10
C THR A 11 -61.13 15.29 45.47
N VAL A 12 -62.08 14.81 44.65
CA VAL A 12 -61.96 13.53 43.94
C VAL A 12 -60.98 13.61 42.76
N LEU A 13 -60.90 14.73 42.03
CA LEU A 13 -59.87 14.92 41.00
C LEU A 13 -58.45 15.10 41.57
N SER A 14 -58.32 15.66 42.79
CA SER A 14 -57.01 15.85 43.43
C SER A 14 -56.44 14.56 44.00
N LEU A 15 -57.28 13.61 44.46
CA LEU A 15 -56.82 12.28 44.88
C LEU A 15 -56.46 11.37 43.69
N ALA A 16 -57.08 11.54 42.53
CA ALA A 16 -56.71 10.80 41.30
C ALA A 16 -55.37 11.27 40.71
N LEU A 17 -54.98 12.53 40.90
CA LEU A 17 -53.67 13.04 40.47
C LEU A 17 -52.52 12.63 41.41
N VAL A 18 -52.79 12.41 42.70
CA VAL A 18 -51.76 11.98 43.68
C VAL A 18 -51.56 10.46 43.66
N LEU A 19 -52.58 9.67 43.30
CA LEU A 19 -52.43 8.22 43.08
C LEU A 19 -51.89 7.86 41.69
N GLY A 20 -51.93 8.78 40.72
CA GLY A 20 -51.27 8.64 39.41
C GLY A 20 -49.75 8.90 39.42
N LEU A 21 -49.22 9.46 40.51
CA LEU A 21 -47.78 9.76 40.66
C LEU A 21 -47.01 8.72 41.50
N ALA A 22 -47.65 7.61 41.90
CA ALA A 22 -47.03 6.50 42.61
C ALA A 22 -47.04 5.18 41.80
N SER A 23 -47.24 5.24 40.48
CA SER A 23 -47.17 4.09 39.56
C SER A 23 -46.04 4.22 38.51
N GLY A 24 -45.09 5.15 38.74
CA GLY A 24 -43.97 5.44 37.86
C GLY A 24 -42.62 4.89 38.34
N ALA A 25 -42.63 3.79 39.10
CA ALA A 25 -41.43 3.03 39.46
C ALA A 25 -41.71 1.54 39.25
N ALA A 26 -40.74 0.85 38.65
CA ALA A 26 -40.82 -0.54 38.19
C ALA A 26 -41.59 -0.77 36.88
N ALA A 27 -41.29 0.02 35.85
CA ALA A 27 -40.87 -0.63 34.61
C ALA A 27 -39.38 -0.93 34.76
N GLU A 28 -39.06 -1.92 35.61
CA GLU A 28 -37.84 -2.69 35.42
C GLU A 28 -38.01 -3.28 34.02
N GLY A 29 -37.38 -2.63 33.05
CA GLY A 29 -36.99 -3.38 31.87
C GLY A 29 -36.28 -4.60 32.41
N ASN A 30 -36.78 -5.79 32.06
CA ASN A 30 -36.02 -7.02 32.06
C ASN A 30 -34.75 -6.75 31.25
N THR A 31 -33.77 -6.11 31.88
CA THR A 31 -32.37 -6.33 31.57
C THR A 31 -32.21 -7.79 31.96
N GLU A 32 -32.00 -8.66 30.97
CA GLU A 32 -31.66 -10.05 31.21
C GLU A 32 -30.48 -10.05 32.20
N GLN A 33 -30.76 -10.29 33.47
CA GLN A 33 -29.75 -10.24 34.52
C GLN A 33 -28.64 -11.22 34.13
N GLY A 34 -27.40 -10.74 34.07
CA GLY A 34 -26.23 -11.55 33.75
C GLY A 34 -25.75 -11.51 32.31
N VAL A 35 -26.49 -10.88 31.37
CA VAL A 35 -25.97 -10.66 30.01
C VAL A 35 -25.04 -9.45 30.00
N LYS A 36 -23.78 -9.68 29.64
CA LYS A 36 -22.75 -8.65 29.46
C LYS A 36 -22.39 -8.51 27.99
N HIS A 37 -22.06 -7.30 27.58
CA HIS A 37 -21.70 -6.98 26.20
C HIS A 37 -20.33 -6.31 26.15
N LEU A 38 -19.40 -6.98 25.47
CA LEU A 38 -18.05 -6.50 25.21
C LEU A 38 -17.93 -6.15 23.72
N THR A 39 -17.29 -5.02 23.41
CA THR A 39 -16.93 -4.65 22.04
C THR A 39 -15.41 -4.71 21.86
N ILE A 40 -14.94 -5.43 20.85
CA ILE A 40 -13.54 -5.45 20.43
C ILE A 40 -13.43 -4.65 19.13
N LEU A 41 -12.76 -3.51 19.19
CA LEU A 41 -12.33 -2.81 17.98
C LEU A 41 -10.94 -3.29 17.62
N HIS A 42 -10.67 -3.42 16.32
CA HIS A 42 -9.34 -3.79 15.88
C HIS A 42 -8.92 -3.15 14.57
N THR A 43 -7.61 -3.06 14.40
CA THR A 43 -6.91 -2.71 13.16
C THR A 43 -5.78 -3.71 12.92
N ASN A 44 -5.31 -3.79 11.69
CA ASN A 44 -4.11 -4.50 11.28
C ASN A 44 -3.54 -3.79 10.04
N ASP A 45 -2.24 -3.92 9.81
CA ASP A 45 -1.59 -3.50 8.56
C ASP A 45 -1.90 -2.04 8.19
N MET A 46 -1.92 -1.16 9.20
CA MET A 46 -2.15 0.27 9.01
C MET A 46 -1.05 0.92 8.19
N HIS A 47 0.15 0.33 8.24
CA HIS A 47 1.36 0.71 7.53
C HIS A 47 1.59 2.23 7.43
N ALA A 48 1.44 2.95 8.54
CA ALA A 48 1.64 4.39 8.62
C ALA A 48 0.76 5.26 7.70
N ARG A 49 -0.41 4.79 7.24
CA ARG A 49 -1.38 5.63 6.51
C ARG A 49 -2.07 6.58 7.49
N SER A 50 -1.41 7.70 7.75
CA SER A 50 -1.77 8.62 8.84
C SER A 50 -2.80 9.68 8.48
N ILE A 51 -2.98 9.96 7.18
CA ILE A 51 -3.90 10.97 6.64
C ILE A 51 -4.96 10.34 5.74
N GLU A 52 -6.11 11.00 5.61
CA GLU A 52 -7.17 10.57 4.69
C GLU A 52 -6.72 10.66 3.23
N ASN A 53 -6.92 9.59 2.46
CA ASN A 53 -6.59 9.54 1.03
C ASN A 53 -7.39 8.44 0.31
N GLY A 54 -8.36 8.83 -0.51
CA GLY A 54 -9.28 7.87 -1.11
C GLY A 54 -10.01 7.10 -0.01
N ALA A 55 -9.94 5.77 -0.03
CA ALA A 55 -10.55 4.89 0.98
C ALA A 55 -9.81 4.85 2.32
N GLU A 56 -8.56 5.31 2.38
CA GLU A 56 -7.77 5.37 3.61
C GLU A 56 -8.36 6.42 4.54
N MET A 57 -8.75 6.03 5.76
CA MET A 57 -9.38 6.93 6.72
C MET A 57 -8.36 7.77 7.53
N GLY A 58 -7.10 7.34 7.60
CA GLY A 58 -6.10 7.99 8.42
C GLY A 58 -6.34 7.85 9.93
N PHE A 59 -5.33 8.19 10.72
CA PHE A 59 -5.33 7.90 12.17
C PHE A 59 -6.36 8.71 12.93
N ALA A 60 -6.63 9.95 12.52
CA ALA A 60 -7.59 10.82 13.20
C ALA A 60 -9.02 10.31 13.08
N LYS A 61 -9.43 9.84 11.90
CA LYS A 61 -10.77 9.25 11.70
C LYS A 61 -10.91 7.93 12.43
N VAL A 62 -9.91 7.05 12.33
CA VAL A 62 -9.86 5.77 13.07
C VAL A 62 -10.03 6.00 14.58
N ALA A 63 -9.29 6.97 15.14
CA ALA A 63 -9.43 7.34 16.55
C ALA A 63 -10.83 7.89 16.89
N GLY A 64 -11.42 8.70 16.00
CA GLY A 64 -12.80 9.16 16.16
C GLY A 64 -13.82 8.02 16.19
N ILE A 65 -13.60 6.97 15.39
CA ILE A 65 -14.40 5.74 15.43
C ILE A 65 -14.24 5.09 16.82
N PHE A 66 -13.01 4.90 17.30
CA PHE A 66 -12.76 4.34 18.63
C PHE A 66 -13.46 5.12 19.74
N ASP A 67 -13.37 6.45 19.71
CA ASP A 67 -14.03 7.32 20.68
C ASP A 67 -15.56 7.16 20.65
N SER A 68 -16.14 7.06 19.45
CA SER A 68 -17.59 6.90 19.29
C SER A 68 -18.10 5.60 19.90
N TYR A 69 -17.37 4.49 19.71
CA TYR A 69 -17.71 3.18 20.25
C TYR A 69 -17.50 3.13 21.77
N ARG A 70 -16.39 3.68 22.29
CA ARG A 70 -16.16 3.78 23.74
C ARG A 70 -17.22 4.60 24.46
N LYS A 71 -17.69 5.67 23.82
CA LYS A 71 -18.78 6.49 24.36
C LYS A 71 -20.11 5.73 24.40
N ALA A 72 -20.37 4.88 23.41
CA ALA A 72 -21.59 4.08 23.34
C ALA A 72 -21.54 2.86 24.27
N ASN A 73 -20.39 2.20 24.38
CA ASN A 73 -20.15 1.06 25.25
C ASN A 73 -18.80 1.23 25.98
N PRO A 74 -18.77 1.52 27.29
CA PRO A 74 -17.52 1.64 28.04
C PRO A 74 -16.76 0.31 28.15
N ASN A 75 -17.41 -0.82 27.91
CA ASN A 75 -16.80 -2.16 27.85
C ASN A 75 -16.20 -2.41 26.46
N THR A 76 -15.30 -1.54 26.03
CA THR A 76 -14.66 -1.60 24.71
C THR A 76 -13.15 -1.77 24.82
N LEU A 77 -12.60 -2.75 24.11
CA LEU A 77 -11.16 -2.94 23.88
C LEU A 77 -10.78 -2.51 22.47
N VAL A 78 -9.55 -2.03 22.31
CA VAL A 78 -8.98 -1.66 21.00
C VAL A 78 -7.64 -2.38 20.82
N LEU A 79 -7.56 -3.24 19.81
CA LEU A 79 -6.38 -4.10 19.56
C LEU A 79 -5.77 -3.80 18.18
N ASP A 80 -4.46 -3.92 18.07
CA ASP A 80 -3.76 -3.84 16.78
C ASP A 80 -3.01 -5.13 16.47
N ALA A 81 -3.27 -5.71 15.30
CA ALA A 81 -2.69 -6.98 14.91
C ALA A 81 -1.31 -6.83 14.23
N GLY A 82 -0.65 -5.66 14.28
CA GLY A 82 0.70 -5.46 13.76
C GLY A 82 0.76 -4.79 12.38
N ASP A 83 1.99 -4.55 11.93
CA ASP A 83 2.38 -3.79 10.75
C ASP A 83 1.81 -2.35 10.72
N ALA A 84 1.97 -1.65 11.84
CA ALA A 84 1.54 -0.28 12.00
C ALA A 84 2.68 0.73 11.77
N ILE A 85 3.91 0.43 12.23
CA ILE A 85 4.98 1.42 12.42
C ILE A 85 5.94 1.57 11.23
N HIS A 86 5.60 1.05 10.06
CA HIS A 86 6.37 1.18 8.82
C HIS A 86 5.42 1.43 7.64
N GLY A 87 5.91 1.91 6.50
CA GLY A 87 5.15 1.93 5.25
C GLY A 87 5.29 3.26 4.53
N THR A 88 4.67 4.31 5.05
CA THR A 88 4.83 5.67 4.51
C THR A 88 5.98 6.42 5.20
N THR A 89 6.38 7.53 4.59
CA THR A 89 7.39 8.46 5.12
C THR A 89 7.00 9.07 6.46
N PHE A 90 5.70 9.08 6.78
CA PHE A 90 5.24 9.42 8.11
C PHE A 90 5.99 8.60 9.16
N ALA A 91 6.21 7.30 8.94
CA ALA A 91 6.96 6.41 9.83
C ALA A 91 8.46 6.33 9.51
N THR A 92 8.83 6.10 8.25
CA THR A 92 10.20 5.68 7.89
C THR A 92 11.23 6.77 8.17
N LEU A 93 10.86 8.05 8.05
CA LEU A 93 11.75 9.19 8.32
C LEU A 93 12.32 9.20 9.75
N VAL A 94 11.61 8.61 10.70
CA VAL A 94 11.91 8.68 12.14
C VAL A 94 11.90 7.30 12.81
N GLY A 95 12.09 6.24 12.02
CA GLY A 95 12.15 4.86 12.51
C GLY A 95 10.95 4.49 13.36
N GLY A 96 9.73 4.79 12.89
CA GLY A 96 8.45 4.44 13.51
C GLY A 96 7.98 5.34 14.67
N GLN A 97 8.78 6.30 15.14
CA GLN A 97 8.45 7.12 16.33
C GLN A 97 7.12 7.86 16.20
N SER A 98 6.88 8.46 15.03
CA SER A 98 5.68 9.22 14.72
C SER A 98 4.39 8.41 14.87
N VAL A 99 4.40 7.14 14.42
CA VAL A 99 3.25 6.25 14.55
C VAL A 99 3.04 5.88 16.02
N ALA A 100 4.11 5.52 16.74
CA ALA A 100 4.04 5.21 18.17
C ALA A 100 3.45 6.39 18.98
N ASP A 101 3.90 7.62 18.68
CA ASP A 101 3.39 8.84 19.31
C ASP A 101 1.89 9.05 19.05
N VAL A 102 1.41 8.75 17.85
CA VAL A 102 -0.02 8.87 17.50
C VAL A 102 -0.84 7.74 18.13
N MET A 103 -0.38 6.48 18.07
CA MET A 103 -1.10 5.35 18.68
C MET A 103 -1.29 5.54 20.20
N ASN A 104 -0.33 6.19 20.86
CA ASN A 104 -0.44 6.60 22.27
C ASN A 104 -1.61 7.57 22.57
N LEU A 105 -2.17 8.23 21.55
CA LEU A 105 -3.34 9.10 21.64
C LEU A 105 -4.64 8.40 21.18
N MET A 106 -4.53 7.38 20.32
CA MET A 106 -5.66 6.58 19.84
C MET A 106 -6.21 5.64 20.92
N GLY A 107 -5.37 5.33 21.92
CA GLY A 107 -5.76 4.59 23.11
C GLY A 107 -5.83 3.08 22.91
N TYR A 108 -4.96 2.47 22.12
CA TYR A 108 -4.91 1.01 22.03
C TYR A 108 -4.70 0.33 23.40
N ASP A 109 -5.17 -0.91 23.52
CA ASP A 109 -5.06 -1.74 24.72
C ASP A 109 -3.95 -2.79 24.64
N ALA A 110 -3.64 -3.27 23.44
CA ALA A 110 -2.50 -4.13 23.14
C ALA A 110 -2.21 -4.14 21.63
N MET A 111 -0.97 -4.50 21.28
CA MET A 111 -0.53 -4.70 19.91
C MET A 111 0.30 -5.98 19.80
N ALA A 112 0.14 -6.76 18.74
CA ALA A 112 1.12 -7.78 18.35
C ALA A 112 2.13 -7.19 17.35
N PRO A 113 3.43 -7.51 17.44
CA PRO A 113 4.38 -7.10 16.41
C PRO A 113 4.24 -8.00 15.19
N GLY A 114 3.97 -7.40 14.03
CA GLY A 114 4.12 -7.99 12.72
C GLY A 114 5.55 -7.92 12.20
N ASN A 115 5.78 -8.37 10.97
CA ASN A 115 7.13 -8.39 10.39
C ASN A 115 7.72 -6.98 10.22
N HIS A 116 6.88 -5.98 9.94
CA HIS A 116 7.33 -4.63 9.67
C HIS A 116 7.65 -3.83 10.94
N GLU A 117 7.18 -4.25 12.11
CA GLU A 117 7.69 -3.72 13.38
C GLU A 117 9.20 -3.94 13.55
N PHE A 118 9.77 -4.96 12.89
CA PHE A 118 11.20 -5.27 12.94
C PHE A 118 12.03 -4.57 11.86
N ASN A 119 11.47 -3.75 10.95
CA ASN A 119 12.27 -3.16 9.87
C ASN A 119 13.41 -2.25 10.33
N TYR A 120 13.29 -1.63 11.50
CA TYR A 120 14.34 -0.79 12.08
C TYR A 120 15.22 -1.54 13.09
N GLY A 121 15.09 -2.87 13.15
CA GLY A 121 15.82 -3.73 14.07
C GLY A 121 15.10 -3.99 15.40
N THR A 122 15.41 -5.14 16.00
CA THR A 122 14.83 -5.59 17.28
C THR A 122 15.02 -4.56 18.39
N ASP A 123 16.21 -3.95 18.50
CA ASP A 123 16.50 -2.98 19.55
C ASP A 123 15.59 -1.74 19.45
N ARG A 124 15.35 -1.26 18.23
CA ARG A 124 14.48 -0.12 17.98
C ARG A 124 13.03 -0.43 18.34
N LEU A 125 12.54 -1.63 17.98
CA LEU A 125 11.20 -2.07 18.38
C LEU A 125 11.06 -2.13 19.91
N LEU A 126 12.06 -2.67 20.62
CA LEU A 126 12.05 -2.72 22.09
C LEU A 126 12.12 -1.33 22.73
N GLU A 127 12.80 -0.37 22.09
CA GLU A 127 12.79 1.03 22.50
C GLU A 127 11.41 1.66 22.35
N LEU A 128 10.79 1.53 21.16
CA LEU A 128 9.44 2.02 20.89
C LEU A 128 8.42 1.40 21.84
N ALA A 129 8.49 0.09 22.08
CA ALA A 129 7.59 -0.63 22.98
C ALA A 129 7.62 -0.08 24.42
N LYS A 130 8.76 0.46 24.89
CA LYS A 130 8.86 1.12 26.20
C LYS A 130 8.17 2.48 26.24
N GLY A 131 8.07 3.16 25.10
CA GLY A 131 7.40 4.45 24.96
C GLY A 131 5.90 4.35 24.70
N LEU A 132 5.39 3.17 24.34
CA LEU A 132 3.97 2.92 24.16
C LEU A 132 3.23 2.85 25.52
N LYS A 133 2.02 3.40 25.56
CA LYS A 133 1.12 3.40 26.72
C LYS A 133 0.33 2.10 26.85
N PHE A 134 0.55 1.17 25.94
CA PHE A 134 -0.03 -0.17 25.88
C PHE A 134 1.06 -1.19 25.56
N PRO A 135 0.90 -2.44 26.00
CA PRO A 135 1.92 -3.47 25.78
C PRO A 135 1.96 -3.94 24.32
N VAL A 136 3.17 -4.14 23.82
CA VAL A 136 3.44 -5.03 22.69
C VAL A 136 3.57 -6.45 23.23
N ILE A 137 2.75 -7.37 22.73
CA ILE A 137 2.67 -8.76 23.21
C ILE A 137 3.02 -9.74 22.09
N SER A 138 3.81 -10.76 22.41
CA SER A 138 4.10 -11.86 21.51
C SER A 138 4.64 -13.05 22.29
N GLY A 139 4.00 -14.21 22.14
CA GLY A 139 4.42 -15.45 22.77
C GLY A 139 5.58 -16.11 22.06
N ASN A 140 5.62 -16.05 20.73
CA ASN A 140 6.52 -16.87 19.92
C ASN A 140 7.76 -16.12 19.43
N VAL A 141 8.01 -14.90 19.90
CA VAL A 141 9.27 -14.18 19.66
C VAL A 141 10.18 -14.34 20.87
N ARG A 142 11.34 -14.95 20.65
CA ARG A 142 12.34 -15.25 21.68
C ARG A 142 13.71 -14.68 21.31
N ASP A 143 14.58 -14.48 22.28
CA ASP A 143 16.00 -14.26 21.98
C ASP A 143 16.71 -15.56 21.57
N LYS A 144 18.02 -15.51 21.29
CA LYS A 144 18.82 -16.69 20.92
C LYS A 144 19.02 -17.70 22.06
N GLN A 145 18.72 -17.32 23.30
CA GLN A 145 18.75 -18.20 24.47
C GLN A 145 17.38 -18.86 24.73
N ASN A 146 16.38 -18.55 23.90
CA ASN A 146 14.99 -18.97 24.02
C ASN A 146 14.24 -18.30 25.18
N ASP A 147 14.70 -17.13 25.63
CA ASP A 147 14.02 -16.33 26.66
C ASP A 147 12.99 -15.37 26.02
N GLN A 148 11.99 -14.99 26.83
CA GLN A 148 10.95 -14.03 26.46
C GLN A 148 11.51 -12.61 26.30
N ILE A 149 11.25 -11.98 25.15
CA ILE A 149 11.57 -10.56 24.94
C ILE A 149 10.33 -9.64 24.98
N PHE A 150 9.15 -10.22 24.74
CA PHE A 150 7.85 -9.58 24.95
C PHE A 150 7.05 -10.39 25.96
N LYS A 151 6.03 -9.76 26.57
CA LYS A 151 5.05 -10.53 27.34
C LYS A 151 4.26 -11.41 26.36
N PRO A 152 4.03 -12.70 26.68
CA PRO A 152 3.26 -13.58 25.81
C PRO A 152 1.79 -13.17 25.74
N TYR A 153 1.24 -12.74 26.88
CA TYR A 153 -0.16 -12.37 27.03
C TYR A 153 -0.38 -11.32 28.11
N ILE A 154 -1.60 -10.78 28.14
CA ILE A 154 -2.17 -10.00 29.25
C ILE A 154 -3.56 -10.53 29.60
N ILE A 155 -4.01 -10.28 30.83
CA ILE A 155 -5.39 -10.51 31.26
C ILE A 155 -5.99 -9.17 31.65
N LYS A 156 -7.12 -8.80 31.06
CA LYS A 156 -7.87 -7.59 31.41
C LYS A 156 -9.23 -7.96 31.98
N GLU A 157 -9.63 -7.30 33.06
CA GLU A 157 -10.97 -7.44 33.62
C GLU A 157 -11.84 -6.25 33.18
N ILE A 158 -12.98 -6.52 32.55
CA ILE A 158 -13.89 -5.51 32.00
C ILE A 158 -15.30 -5.89 32.38
N ASP A 159 -15.97 -5.06 33.17
CA ASP A 159 -17.30 -5.37 33.72
C ASP A 159 -17.35 -6.75 34.40
N GLY A 160 -16.26 -7.14 35.07
CA GLY A 160 -16.10 -8.44 35.71
C GLY A 160 -15.98 -9.63 34.75
N ILE A 161 -15.69 -9.41 33.45
CA ILE A 161 -15.29 -10.43 32.48
C ILE A 161 -13.76 -10.43 32.41
N LYS A 162 -13.13 -11.60 32.58
CA LYS A 162 -11.68 -11.76 32.41
C LYS A 162 -11.34 -12.15 30.99
N VAL A 163 -10.70 -11.24 30.27
CA VAL A 163 -10.28 -11.41 28.87
C VAL A 163 -8.78 -11.68 28.83
N GLY A 164 -8.39 -12.89 28.41
CA GLY A 164 -7.01 -13.24 28.09
C GLY A 164 -6.69 -12.83 26.66
N ILE A 165 -5.59 -12.11 26.46
CA ILE A 165 -5.15 -11.65 25.14
C ILE A 165 -3.70 -12.05 24.96
N PHE A 166 -3.41 -12.92 24.00
CA PHE A 166 -2.05 -13.37 23.72
C PHE A 166 -1.60 -13.02 22.31
N GLY A 167 -0.30 -12.76 22.16
CA GLY A 167 0.28 -12.31 20.89
C GLY A 167 0.93 -13.43 20.10
N LEU A 168 0.85 -13.38 18.77
CA LEU A 168 1.63 -14.24 17.86
C LEU A 168 2.20 -13.41 16.70
N SER A 169 3.46 -13.63 16.37
CA SER A 169 4.16 -12.98 15.26
C SER A 169 4.57 -14.01 14.22
N THR A 170 4.45 -13.67 12.93
CA THR A 170 4.80 -14.62 11.86
C THR A 170 6.28 -15.02 11.89
N PRO A 171 6.62 -16.33 11.90
CA PRO A 171 7.99 -16.78 11.71
C PRO A 171 8.61 -16.35 10.39
N GLU A 172 7.79 -15.99 9.40
CA GLU A 172 8.23 -15.45 8.13
C GLU A 172 9.03 -14.16 8.28
N THR A 173 8.88 -13.45 9.40
CA THR A 173 9.67 -12.27 9.73
C THR A 173 11.18 -12.50 9.57
N ALA A 174 11.66 -13.73 9.79
CA ALA A 174 13.07 -14.10 9.57
C ALA A 174 13.59 -13.82 8.14
N TYR A 175 12.70 -13.74 7.15
CA TYR A 175 13.02 -13.44 5.74
C TYR A 175 12.14 -12.32 5.12
N LYS A 176 11.07 -11.89 5.80
CA LYS A 176 10.20 -10.75 5.42
C LYS A 176 10.72 -9.39 5.92
N THR A 177 11.81 -9.40 6.69
CA THR A 177 12.62 -8.21 6.99
C THR A 177 14.08 -8.52 6.70
N HIS A 178 14.93 -7.50 6.70
CA HIS A 178 16.35 -7.71 6.49
C HIS A 178 16.91 -8.62 7.62
N PRO A 179 17.63 -9.72 7.32
CA PRO A 179 18.05 -10.69 8.34
C PRO A 179 18.84 -10.07 9.51
N ILE A 180 19.61 -9.01 9.26
CA ILE A 180 20.33 -8.26 10.31
C ILE A 180 19.41 -7.69 11.40
N ASN A 181 18.18 -7.32 11.04
CA ASN A 181 17.23 -6.68 11.95
C ASN A 181 16.73 -7.64 13.03
N VAL A 182 16.79 -8.94 12.74
CA VAL A 182 16.27 -10.03 13.56
C VAL A 182 17.36 -11.03 13.93
N GLU A 183 18.62 -10.68 13.75
CA GLU A 183 19.77 -11.55 14.04
C GLU A 183 19.86 -11.95 15.52
N LYS A 184 19.22 -11.18 16.41
CA LYS A 184 19.22 -11.39 17.87
C LYS A 184 18.05 -12.23 18.37
N ILE A 185 17.09 -12.57 17.50
CA ILE A 185 15.84 -13.22 17.90
C ILE A 185 15.57 -14.49 17.08
N THR A 186 14.62 -15.27 17.54
CA THR A 186 14.04 -16.43 16.85
C THR A 186 12.54 -16.40 16.98
N PHE A 187 11.86 -16.99 16.00
CA PHE A 187 10.43 -17.17 16.00
C PHE A 187 10.12 -18.65 16.21
N THR A 188 9.47 -18.98 17.32
CA THR A 188 9.05 -20.36 17.63
C THR A 188 7.75 -20.71 16.92
N ASP A 189 7.45 -22.01 16.89
CA ASP A 189 6.23 -22.56 16.30
C ASP A 189 4.98 -21.92 16.96
N PRO A 190 4.17 -21.17 16.19
CA PRO A 190 3.04 -20.43 16.75
C PRO A 190 1.91 -21.34 17.23
N VAL A 191 1.77 -22.56 16.69
CA VAL A 191 0.76 -23.53 17.13
C VAL A 191 1.10 -24.05 18.51
N LYS A 192 2.36 -24.45 18.72
CA LYS A 192 2.81 -24.94 20.03
C LYS A 192 2.74 -23.85 21.09
N GLU A 193 3.16 -22.64 20.73
CA GLU A 193 3.10 -21.51 21.65
C GLU A 193 1.65 -21.15 22.00
N ALA A 194 0.76 -21.06 21.01
CA ALA A 194 -0.66 -20.81 21.24
C ALA A 194 -1.30 -21.88 22.14
N GLN A 195 -1.01 -23.16 21.90
CA GLN A 195 -1.54 -24.24 22.75
C GLN A 195 -1.08 -24.09 24.20
N SER A 196 0.22 -23.81 24.43
CA SER A 196 0.74 -23.59 25.79
C SER A 196 0.05 -22.44 26.49
N ILE A 197 -0.13 -21.30 25.80
CA ILE A 197 -0.75 -20.12 26.39
C ILE A 197 -2.24 -20.34 26.65
N VAL A 198 -2.96 -21.02 25.75
CA VAL A 198 -4.38 -21.36 25.96
C VAL A 198 -4.53 -22.30 27.15
N ASP A 199 -3.64 -23.30 27.30
CA ASP A 199 -3.66 -24.21 28.44
C ASP A 199 -3.49 -23.47 29.77
N GLU A 200 -2.68 -22.40 29.78
CA GLU A 200 -2.49 -21.52 30.94
C GLU A 200 -3.68 -20.58 31.20
N LEU A 201 -4.35 -20.08 30.15
CA LEU A 201 -5.41 -19.07 30.26
C LEU A 201 -6.81 -19.65 30.51
N GLN A 202 -7.12 -20.84 29.98
CA GLN A 202 -8.48 -21.38 29.94
C GLN A 202 -9.19 -21.47 31.30
N ASP A 203 -8.45 -21.73 32.38
CA ASP A 203 -9.01 -21.89 33.72
C ASP A 203 -9.14 -20.56 34.49
N GLN A 204 -8.60 -19.46 33.95
CA GLN A 204 -8.55 -18.16 34.61
C GLN A 204 -9.24 -17.03 33.82
N THR A 205 -9.73 -17.29 32.61
CA THR A 205 -10.39 -16.31 31.74
C THR A 205 -11.75 -16.80 31.24
N ASP A 206 -12.66 -15.86 31.00
CA ASP A 206 -13.98 -16.11 30.41
C ASP A 206 -13.95 -16.03 28.87
N LEU A 207 -12.93 -15.37 28.32
CA LEU A 207 -12.74 -15.12 26.89
C LEU A 207 -11.25 -15.12 26.56
N ILE A 208 -10.83 -15.86 25.54
CA ILE A 208 -9.46 -15.88 25.03
C ILE A 208 -9.40 -15.30 23.61
N ILE A 209 -8.58 -14.26 23.46
CA ILE A 209 -8.30 -13.59 22.18
C ILE A 209 -6.85 -13.87 21.77
N ALA A 210 -6.67 -14.45 20.59
CA ALA A 210 -5.39 -14.46 19.90
C ALA A 210 -5.26 -13.16 19.09
N LEU A 211 -4.24 -12.37 19.38
CA LEU A 211 -3.84 -11.19 18.61
C LEU A 211 -2.63 -11.58 17.76
N GLY A 212 -2.87 -11.94 16.51
CA GLY A 212 -1.87 -12.53 15.64
C GLY A 212 -1.51 -11.65 14.45
N HIS A 213 -0.27 -11.79 14.00
CA HIS A 213 0.20 -11.32 12.72
C HIS A 213 0.75 -12.50 11.92
N LEU A 214 -0.13 -13.45 11.56
CA LEU A 214 0.26 -14.69 10.88
C LEU A 214 -0.26 -14.75 9.44
N GLY A 215 -1.36 -14.06 9.16
CA GLY A 215 -2.00 -14.06 7.85
C GLY A 215 -2.73 -15.34 7.53
N MET A 216 -3.37 -15.32 6.37
CA MET A 216 -4.26 -16.36 5.84
C MET A 216 -3.80 -16.88 4.47
N ASP A 217 -2.64 -16.44 4.00
CA ASP A 217 -2.11 -16.83 2.70
C ASP A 217 -1.75 -18.32 2.66
N LYS A 218 -2.16 -18.97 1.57
CA LYS A 218 -1.88 -20.40 1.36
C LYS A 218 -0.39 -20.70 1.13
N SER A 219 0.37 -19.70 0.71
CA SER A 219 1.82 -19.79 0.54
C SER A 219 2.59 -19.76 1.86
N SER A 220 1.96 -19.30 2.95
CA SER A 220 2.58 -19.22 4.27
C SER A 220 2.44 -20.55 5.01
N GLU A 221 3.57 -21.07 5.50
CA GLU A 221 3.62 -22.33 6.25
C GLU A 221 2.95 -22.23 7.62
N ASP A 222 3.11 -21.07 8.26
CA ASP A 222 2.60 -20.74 9.58
C ASP A 222 1.60 -19.60 9.47
N ASN A 223 0.31 -19.96 9.38
CA ASN A 223 -0.81 -19.03 9.20
C ASN A 223 -1.88 -19.23 10.28
N SER A 224 -2.81 -18.29 10.41
CA SER A 224 -3.87 -18.35 11.43
C SER A 224 -4.77 -19.58 11.30
N PHE A 225 -5.05 -20.04 10.07
CA PHE A 225 -5.81 -21.27 9.83
C PHE A 225 -5.17 -22.50 10.45
N LYS A 226 -3.84 -22.61 10.39
CA LYS A 226 -3.09 -23.71 11.02
C LYS A 226 -3.25 -23.68 12.54
N VAL A 227 -3.19 -22.50 13.15
CA VAL A 227 -3.35 -22.32 14.61
C VAL A 227 -4.77 -22.68 15.04
N VAL A 228 -5.81 -22.06 14.47
CA VAL A 228 -7.19 -22.31 14.92
C VAL A 228 -7.67 -23.73 14.65
N LYS A 229 -7.08 -24.42 13.65
CA LYS A 229 -7.37 -25.84 13.40
C LYS A 229 -6.78 -26.76 14.47
N ALA A 230 -5.60 -26.42 14.98
CA ALA A 230 -4.86 -27.25 15.91
C ALA A 230 -5.17 -26.94 17.38
N VAL A 231 -5.43 -25.68 17.71
CA VAL A 231 -5.60 -25.18 19.08
C VAL A 231 -7.07 -24.91 19.35
N LYS A 232 -7.64 -25.60 20.34
CA LYS A 232 -9.00 -25.37 20.83
C LYS A 232 -8.96 -24.40 22.01
N GLY A 233 -10.05 -23.65 22.22
CA GLY A 233 -10.17 -22.71 23.34
C GLY A 233 -9.84 -21.26 22.99
N ILE A 234 -9.52 -20.96 21.73
CA ILE A 234 -9.44 -19.59 21.23
C ILE A 234 -10.85 -19.16 20.80
N ASP A 235 -11.39 -18.09 21.36
CA ASP A 235 -12.74 -17.62 21.03
C ASP A 235 -12.73 -16.62 19.87
N LEU A 236 -11.70 -15.78 19.82
CA LEU A 236 -11.50 -14.76 18.79
C LEU A 236 -10.03 -14.75 18.35
N PHE A 237 -9.80 -14.75 17.04
CA PHE A 237 -8.49 -14.53 16.44
C PHE A 237 -8.54 -13.22 15.63
N VAL A 238 -7.85 -12.19 16.12
CA VAL A 238 -7.65 -10.92 15.40
C VAL A 238 -6.35 -11.03 14.62
N ASP A 239 -6.41 -11.06 13.29
CA ASP A 239 -5.26 -11.35 12.42
C ASP A 239 -4.91 -10.18 11.47
N GLY A 240 -3.68 -10.22 10.95
CA GLY A 240 -3.11 -9.27 9.97
C GLY A 240 -2.29 -9.95 8.87
N HIS A 241 -1.19 -9.35 8.43
CA HIS A 241 -0.15 -9.88 7.51
C HIS A 241 -0.58 -10.04 6.06
N SER A 242 -1.64 -10.81 5.80
CA SER A 242 -2.07 -11.15 4.43
C SER A 242 -3.05 -10.13 3.83
N HIS A 243 -3.26 -8.99 4.48
CA HIS A 243 -4.19 -7.92 4.08
C HIS A 243 -5.59 -8.41 3.73
N THR A 244 -6.01 -9.50 4.36
CA THR A 244 -7.25 -10.20 4.02
C THR A 244 -8.44 -9.45 4.61
N LEU A 245 -9.37 -9.06 3.75
CA LEU A 245 -10.60 -8.40 4.19
C LEU A 245 -11.68 -9.44 4.55
N LEU A 246 -12.15 -9.44 5.80
CA LEU A 246 -13.24 -10.32 6.26
C LEU A 246 -14.44 -9.52 6.76
N GLU A 247 -15.37 -9.16 5.86
CA GLU A 247 -16.52 -8.30 6.16
C GLU A 247 -17.35 -8.72 7.39
N LYS A 248 -17.49 -10.03 7.64
CA LYS A 248 -18.28 -10.61 8.75
C LYS A 248 -17.48 -11.57 9.62
N GLY A 249 -16.15 -11.55 9.50
CA GLY A 249 -15.28 -12.59 10.05
C GLY A 249 -15.50 -13.96 9.40
N LEU A 250 -14.72 -14.95 9.86
CA LEU A 250 -14.78 -16.34 9.42
C LEU A 250 -14.78 -17.26 10.64
N LEU A 251 -15.84 -18.05 10.81
CA LEU A 251 -15.92 -19.02 11.89
C LEU A 251 -15.22 -20.33 11.50
N SER A 252 -14.29 -20.77 12.34
CA SER A 252 -13.55 -22.03 12.15
C SER A 252 -14.28 -23.25 12.71
N ASP A 253 -13.82 -24.45 12.36
CA ASP A 253 -14.37 -25.73 12.86
C ASP A 253 -14.23 -25.92 14.39
N ASN A 254 -13.28 -25.21 15.03
CA ASN A 254 -13.07 -25.24 16.48
C ASN A 254 -13.79 -24.09 17.20
N ASP A 255 -14.77 -23.46 16.55
CA ASP A 255 -15.59 -22.36 17.09
C ASP A 255 -14.78 -21.10 17.44
N THR A 256 -13.61 -20.91 16.81
CA THR A 256 -12.88 -19.63 16.82
C THR A 256 -13.39 -18.73 15.72
N LEU A 257 -13.77 -17.50 16.05
CA LEU A 257 -14.07 -16.46 15.05
C LEU A 257 -12.76 -15.77 14.62
N ILE A 258 -12.45 -15.76 13.34
CA ILE A 258 -11.28 -15.07 12.78
C ILE A 258 -11.73 -13.74 12.16
N VAL A 259 -11.02 -12.65 12.41
CA VAL A 259 -11.32 -11.33 11.89
C VAL A 259 -10.05 -10.63 11.38
N SER A 260 -10.20 -9.83 10.32
CA SER A 260 -9.15 -8.99 9.76
C SER A 260 -9.77 -7.85 8.95
N THR A 261 -9.08 -6.70 8.89
CA THR A 261 -9.61 -5.42 8.38
C THR A 261 -9.11 -5.06 6.98
N GLY A 262 -8.38 -5.96 6.32
CA GLY A 262 -7.65 -5.61 5.11
C GLY A 262 -6.38 -4.84 5.48
N GLU A 263 -6.22 -3.62 4.99
CA GLU A 263 -4.99 -2.83 5.13
C GLU A 263 -5.26 -1.31 5.18
N TYR A 264 -4.22 -0.54 5.49
CA TYR A 264 -4.08 0.89 5.19
C TYR A 264 -5.14 1.80 5.81
N THR A 265 -5.68 1.44 6.97
CA THR A 265 -6.75 2.19 7.65
C THR A 265 -8.04 2.32 6.83
N GLN A 266 -8.24 1.46 5.82
CA GLN A 266 -9.47 1.49 5.01
C GLN A 266 -10.69 1.03 5.82
N HIS A 267 -10.45 0.20 6.84
CA HIS A 267 -11.50 -0.31 7.72
C HIS A 267 -11.06 -0.29 9.19
N VAL A 268 -12.05 -0.17 10.07
CA VAL A 268 -11.95 -0.55 11.49
C VAL A 268 -12.84 -1.77 11.70
N GLY A 269 -12.28 -2.81 12.30
CA GLY A 269 -13.04 -4.00 12.66
C GLY A 269 -13.77 -3.82 13.98
N VAL A 270 -14.98 -4.37 14.06
CA VAL A 270 -15.83 -4.34 15.24
C VAL A 270 -16.34 -5.75 15.50
N VAL A 271 -16.04 -6.28 16.68
CA VAL A 271 -16.58 -7.56 17.14
C VAL A 271 -17.36 -7.35 18.43
N ASP A 272 -18.66 -7.55 18.37
CA ASP A 272 -19.54 -7.54 19.53
C ASP A 272 -19.68 -8.95 20.09
N ILE A 273 -19.42 -9.10 21.39
CA ILE A 273 -19.43 -10.38 22.11
C ILE A 273 -20.38 -10.27 23.28
N TRP A 274 -21.37 -11.16 23.33
CA TRP A 274 -22.31 -11.27 24.44
C TRP A 274 -21.97 -12.49 25.28
N LEU A 275 -21.90 -12.29 26.59
CA LEU A 275 -21.65 -13.33 27.57
C LEU A 275 -22.80 -13.40 28.54
N GLN A 276 -23.22 -14.61 28.89
CA GLN A 276 -24.16 -14.88 29.97
C GLN A 276 -23.48 -15.80 30.97
N ASP A 277 -23.41 -15.38 32.23
CA ASP A 277 -22.77 -16.14 33.32
C ASP A 277 -21.34 -16.61 32.96
N GLY A 278 -20.55 -15.74 32.33
CA GLY A 278 -19.17 -16.01 31.92
C GLY A 278 -19.02 -16.85 30.64
N LYS A 279 -20.12 -17.22 29.97
CA LYS A 279 -20.09 -18.00 28.73
C LYS A 279 -20.52 -17.18 27.54
N ILE A 280 -19.79 -17.28 26.44
CA ILE A 280 -20.15 -16.63 25.17
C ILE A 280 -21.45 -17.24 24.64
N THR A 281 -22.44 -16.39 24.38
CA THR A 281 -23.71 -16.78 23.76
C THR A 281 -23.81 -16.33 22.31
N LYS A 282 -23.09 -15.25 21.95
CA LYS A 282 -23.12 -14.67 20.60
C LYS A 282 -21.85 -13.88 20.31
N ARG A 283 -21.40 -13.94 19.07
CA ARG A 283 -20.34 -13.09 18.48
C ARG A 283 -20.80 -12.57 17.12
N GLU A 284 -20.66 -11.27 16.88
CA GLU A 284 -20.94 -10.65 15.58
C GLU A 284 -19.78 -9.75 15.17
N ALA A 285 -19.26 -9.95 13.95
CA ALA A 285 -18.23 -9.10 13.38
C ALA A 285 -18.79 -8.26 12.23
N LYS A 286 -18.28 -7.03 12.11
CA LYS A 286 -18.50 -6.13 10.97
C LYS A 286 -17.28 -5.24 10.77
N LEU A 287 -17.21 -4.59 9.61
CA LEU A 287 -16.23 -3.57 9.30
C LEU A 287 -16.90 -2.19 9.21
N ILE A 288 -16.14 -1.15 9.51
CA ILE A 288 -16.52 0.26 9.36
C ILE A 288 -15.53 0.88 8.38
N ASN A 289 -16.01 1.33 7.23
CA ASN A 289 -15.19 2.03 6.24
C ASN A 289 -15.43 3.56 6.27
N GLN A 290 -14.90 4.26 5.28
CA GLN A 290 -15.06 5.71 5.13
C GLN A 290 -16.53 6.15 4.95
N GLU A 291 -17.34 5.39 4.20
CA GLU A 291 -18.76 5.71 3.99
C GLU A 291 -19.56 5.50 5.28
N ASP A 292 -19.32 4.40 5.99
CA ASP A 292 -19.98 4.09 7.26
C ASP A 292 -19.66 5.12 8.36
N SER A 293 -18.46 5.71 8.29
CA SER A 293 -17.95 6.68 9.27
C SER A 293 -18.08 8.15 8.84
N ALA A 294 -18.87 8.44 7.78
CA ALA A 294 -19.03 9.79 7.25
C ALA A 294 -19.49 10.82 8.30
N ASN A 295 -20.32 10.40 9.27
CA ASN A 295 -20.83 11.26 10.34
C ASN A 295 -20.00 11.24 11.63
N ILE A 296 -18.88 10.49 11.65
CA ILE A 296 -18.00 10.39 12.81
C ILE A 296 -16.94 11.50 12.71
N THR A 297 -16.87 12.36 13.71
CA THR A 297 -15.84 13.41 13.78
C THR A 297 -14.47 12.78 14.06
N PRO A 298 -13.41 13.15 13.31
CA PRO A 298 -12.04 12.75 13.64
C PRO A 298 -11.63 13.21 15.05
N ASN A 299 -10.79 12.45 15.73
CA ASN A 299 -10.27 12.83 17.04
C ASN A 299 -9.37 14.08 16.92
N GLU A 300 -9.69 15.14 17.66
CA GLU A 300 -9.00 16.43 17.57
C GLU A 300 -7.53 16.37 18.02
N SER A 301 -7.22 15.60 19.08
CA SER A 301 -5.85 15.47 19.60
C SER A 301 -4.95 14.70 18.64
N VAL A 302 -5.47 13.63 18.04
CA VAL A 302 -4.78 12.88 16.99
C VAL A 302 -4.59 13.74 15.74
N THR A 303 -5.63 14.48 15.33
CA THR A 303 -5.54 15.43 14.20
C THR A 303 -4.41 16.44 14.41
N ALA A 304 -4.36 17.06 15.59
CA ALA A 304 -3.32 18.02 15.94
C ALA A 304 -1.92 17.37 15.94
N LYS A 305 -1.79 16.17 16.49
CA LYS A 305 -0.49 15.46 16.56
C LYS A 305 0.01 15.04 15.18
N VAL A 306 -0.86 14.53 14.31
CA VAL A 306 -0.50 14.19 12.92
C VAL A 306 -0.03 15.45 12.17
N ALA A 307 -0.75 16.56 12.29
CA ALA A 307 -0.35 17.83 11.66
C ALA A 307 0.98 18.38 12.20
N GLU A 308 1.21 18.28 13.52
CA GLU A 308 2.48 18.64 14.16
C GLU A 308 3.65 17.81 13.61
N ILE A 309 3.48 16.49 13.52
CA ILE A 309 4.51 15.57 13.01
C ILE A 309 4.83 15.89 11.55
N ILE A 310 3.82 16.02 10.68
CA ILE A 310 4.01 16.32 9.26
C ILE A 310 4.83 17.60 9.09
N LYS A 311 4.47 18.65 9.85
CA LYS A 311 5.20 19.92 9.83
C LYS A 311 6.64 19.77 10.32
N ALA A 312 6.88 19.01 11.39
CA ALA A 312 8.23 18.76 11.89
C ALA A 312 9.09 17.98 10.87
N GLN A 313 8.47 17.08 10.11
CA GLN A 313 9.16 16.28 9.09
C GLN A 313 9.55 17.07 7.85
N GLU A 314 8.97 18.25 7.59
CA GLU A 314 9.41 19.14 6.49
C GLU A 314 10.92 19.45 6.55
N VAL A 315 11.47 19.55 7.76
CA VAL A 315 12.91 19.77 7.97
C VAL A 315 13.73 18.55 7.51
N ILE A 316 13.27 17.34 7.84
CA ILE A 316 13.93 16.08 7.44
C ILE A 316 13.82 15.89 5.92
N LEU A 317 12.67 16.23 5.33
CA LEU A 317 12.45 16.16 3.89
C LEU A 317 13.38 17.11 3.13
N ALA A 318 13.75 18.25 3.71
CA ALA A 318 14.69 19.21 3.14
C ALA A 318 16.17 18.77 3.25
N GLU A 319 16.46 17.68 3.96
CA GLU A 319 17.84 17.19 4.09
C GLU A 319 18.42 16.77 2.75
N LYS A 320 19.67 17.15 2.54
CA LYS A 320 20.44 16.78 1.36
C LYS A 320 20.81 15.29 1.41
N VAL A 321 20.44 14.58 0.35
CA VAL A 321 20.82 13.18 0.10
C VAL A 321 22.09 13.11 -0.75
N GLY A 322 22.21 13.97 -1.76
CA GLY A 322 23.36 14.01 -2.66
C GLY A 322 23.27 15.14 -3.66
N ASN A 323 23.94 15.02 -4.80
CA ASN A 323 23.75 15.93 -5.93
C ASN A 323 23.67 15.14 -7.25
N THR A 324 23.22 15.81 -8.31
CA THR A 324 23.33 15.35 -9.69
C THR A 324 23.71 16.53 -10.59
N SER A 325 24.58 16.29 -11.57
CA SER A 325 24.96 17.22 -12.64
C SER A 325 24.08 17.10 -13.89
N VAL A 326 23.11 16.18 -13.87
CA VAL A 326 22.14 15.96 -14.95
C VAL A 326 20.71 15.94 -14.40
N ALA A 327 19.73 16.32 -15.22
CA ALA A 327 18.33 16.08 -14.88
C ALA A 327 18.05 14.56 -14.87
N LEU A 328 17.36 14.07 -13.84
CA LEU A 328 16.93 12.68 -13.70
C LEU A 328 15.51 12.55 -14.25
N GLU A 329 15.38 11.88 -15.40
CA GLU A 329 14.15 11.83 -16.19
C GLU A 329 13.15 10.81 -15.64
N GLY A 330 12.08 11.32 -15.01
CA GLY A 330 10.98 10.57 -14.44
C GLY A 330 9.61 10.89 -15.04
N ALA A 331 9.56 11.66 -16.14
CA ALA A 331 8.29 12.04 -16.75
C ALA A 331 7.51 10.80 -17.24
N ARG A 332 6.20 10.80 -16.98
CA ARG A 332 5.30 9.66 -17.21
C ARG A 332 5.44 9.08 -18.62
N GLU A 333 5.50 9.92 -19.63
CA GLU A 333 5.61 9.55 -21.04
C GLU A 333 6.97 8.95 -21.42
N LYS A 334 8.00 9.13 -20.57
CA LYS A 334 9.35 8.59 -20.75
C LYS A 334 9.52 7.28 -20.00
N VAL A 335 9.31 7.28 -18.69
CA VAL A 335 9.53 6.09 -17.85
C VAL A 335 8.60 4.92 -18.21
N ARG A 336 7.49 5.20 -18.91
CA ARG A 336 6.50 4.21 -19.34
C ARG A 336 6.64 3.74 -20.80
N ALA A 337 7.65 4.22 -21.52
CA ALA A 337 7.82 3.91 -22.93
C ALA A 337 9.28 3.93 -23.39
N SER A 338 10.26 4.11 -22.51
CA SER A 338 11.67 4.16 -22.89
C SER A 338 12.58 3.96 -21.67
N GLU A 339 13.83 3.60 -21.91
CA GLU A 339 14.87 3.67 -20.87
C GLU A 339 15.05 5.12 -20.41
N THR A 340 15.11 5.35 -19.10
CA THR A 340 15.49 6.64 -18.53
C THR A 340 16.66 6.52 -17.57
N ASN A 341 17.42 7.59 -17.42
CA ASN A 341 18.55 7.61 -16.49
C ASN A 341 18.11 7.48 -15.02
N LEU A 342 16.95 8.03 -14.65
CA LEU A 342 16.36 7.80 -13.32
C LEU A 342 15.92 6.35 -13.13
N GLY A 343 15.32 5.73 -14.15
CA GLY A 343 14.97 4.30 -14.11
C GLY A 343 16.19 3.41 -13.92
N ASN A 344 17.30 3.72 -14.60
CA ASN A 344 18.58 3.03 -14.42
C ASN A 344 19.11 3.20 -12.98
N LEU A 345 19.11 4.44 -12.46
CA LEU A 345 19.58 4.73 -11.10
C LEU A 345 18.78 3.96 -10.03
N ILE A 346 17.45 3.90 -10.17
CA ILE A 346 16.59 3.14 -9.25
C ILE A 346 16.88 1.65 -9.35
N ALA A 347 16.94 1.08 -10.55
CA ALA A 347 17.24 -0.33 -10.72
C ALA A 347 18.63 -0.71 -10.17
N ASP A 348 19.61 0.20 -10.28
CA ASP A 348 20.93 0.01 -9.70
C ASP A 348 20.91 0.11 -8.17
N ALA A 349 20.08 0.98 -7.59
CA ALA A 349 19.86 1.03 -6.14
C ALA A 349 19.27 -0.28 -5.60
N LEU A 350 18.33 -0.89 -6.33
CA LEU A 350 17.80 -2.21 -6.00
C LEU A 350 18.91 -3.27 -5.98
N LEU A 351 19.77 -3.30 -7.00
CA LEU A 351 20.92 -4.20 -7.04
C LEU A 351 21.93 -3.92 -5.93
N PHE A 352 22.16 -2.65 -5.62
CA PHE A 352 23.09 -2.23 -4.57
C PHE A 352 22.68 -2.81 -3.21
N VAL A 353 21.40 -2.73 -2.85
CA VAL A 353 20.89 -3.24 -1.56
C VAL A 353 20.78 -4.76 -1.55
N THR A 354 20.28 -5.35 -2.63
CA THR A 354 19.91 -6.79 -2.63
C THR A 354 21.02 -7.73 -3.06
N LYS A 355 21.99 -7.24 -3.84
CA LYS A 355 22.99 -8.06 -4.55
C LYS A 355 22.39 -9.12 -5.49
N ALA A 356 21.15 -8.90 -5.96
CA ALA A 356 20.49 -9.76 -6.94
C ALA A 356 21.23 -9.78 -8.30
N ASP A 357 20.90 -10.74 -9.17
CA ASP A 357 21.51 -10.85 -10.51
C ASP A 357 20.98 -9.77 -11.46
N VAL A 358 19.68 -9.47 -11.36
CA VAL A 358 18.98 -8.48 -12.18
C VAL A 358 17.96 -7.72 -11.34
N ALA A 359 17.58 -6.52 -11.78
CA ALA A 359 16.53 -5.72 -11.17
C ALA A 359 15.49 -5.29 -12.19
N LEU A 360 14.22 -5.23 -11.77
CA LEU A 360 13.09 -4.74 -12.55
C LEU A 360 12.17 -3.91 -11.67
N THR A 361 11.88 -2.68 -12.09
CA THR A 361 10.81 -1.87 -11.50
C THR A 361 9.94 -1.28 -12.63
N ASN A 362 8.64 -1.15 -12.41
CA ASN A 362 7.71 -0.62 -13.40
C ASN A 362 7.76 0.91 -13.44
N GLY A 363 7.72 1.50 -14.64
CA GLY A 363 7.68 2.96 -14.84
C GLY A 363 6.43 3.63 -14.24
N GLY A 364 5.40 2.86 -13.91
CA GLY A 364 4.25 3.27 -13.11
C GLY A 364 4.62 3.68 -11.68
N GLY A 365 5.67 3.07 -11.11
CA GLY A 365 6.19 3.35 -9.78
C GLY A 365 7.00 4.65 -9.69
N ILE A 366 7.53 5.15 -10.81
CA ILE A 366 8.36 6.37 -10.89
C ILE A 366 7.46 7.56 -11.22
N ARG A 367 7.39 8.54 -10.30
CA ARG A 367 6.29 9.54 -10.30
C ARG A 367 6.70 10.96 -10.62
N ALA A 368 7.99 11.28 -10.54
CA ALA A 368 8.51 12.61 -10.79
C ALA A 368 9.93 12.54 -11.35
N SER A 369 10.34 13.63 -12.00
CA SER A 369 11.74 13.90 -12.34
C SER A 369 12.43 14.63 -11.18
N ILE A 370 13.76 14.60 -11.17
CA ILE A 370 14.58 15.44 -10.28
C ILE A 370 15.45 16.33 -11.14
N ASP A 371 15.42 17.64 -10.88
CA ASP A 371 16.22 18.60 -11.62
C ASP A 371 17.71 18.46 -11.29
N GLN A 372 18.56 18.98 -12.16
CA GLN A 372 19.99 19.09 -11.88
C GLN A 372 20.22 19.92 -10.61
N GLY A 373 21.04 19.44 -9.68
CA GLY A 373 21.40 20.18 -8.47
C GLY A 373 21.50 19.30 -7.23
N VAL A 374 21.18 19.88 -6.08
CA VAL A 374 21.08 19.17 -4.81
C VAL A 374 19.85 18.26 -4.87
N ILE A 375 20.02 17.00 -4.49
CA ILE A 375 18.92 16.05 -4.33
C ILE A 375 18.56 16.02 -2.85
N THR A 376 17.30 16.31 -2.54
CA THR A 376 16.74 16.25 -1.20
C THR A 376 15.99 14.94 -0.94
N LYS A 377 15.78 14.63 0.33
CA LYS A 377 15.00 13.45 0.74
C LYS A 377 13.56 13.53 0.22
N GLY A 378 12.96 14.72 0.27
CA GLY A 378 11.61 14.98 -0.23
C GLY A 378 11.47 14.76 -1.73
N GLU A 379 12.49 15.09 -2.53
CA GLU A 379 12.48 14.79 -3.96
C GLU A 379 12.49 13.28 -4.22
N VAL A 380 13.34 12.50 -3.54
CA VAL A 380 13.38 11.04 -3.67
C VAL A 380 12.01 10.42 -3.31
N ILE A 381 11.40 10.89 -2.23
CA ILE A 381 10.06 10.47 -1.80
C ILE A 381 9.00 10.83 -2.84
N THR A 382 9.11 12.01 -3.47
CA THR A 382 8.19 12.44 -4.54
C THR A 382 8.32 11.54 -5.77
N VAL A 383 9.53 11.02 -6.06
CA VAL A 383 9.75 10.04 -7.13
C VAL A 383 9.12 8.68 -6.80
N LEU A 384 9.24 8.22 -5.55
CA LEU A 384 8.83 6.88 -5.09
C LEU A 384 7.84 6.96 -3.90
N PRO A 385 6.61 7.46 -4.10
CA PRO A 385 5.74 7.89 -3.00
C PRO A 385 4.93 6.76 -2.34
N PHE A 386 4.97 5.54 -2.90
CA PHE A 386 4.06 4.47 -2.50
C PHE A 386 4.54 3.65 -1.30
N GLY A 387 5.77 3.87 -0.83
CA GLY A 387 6.34 3.06 0.25
C GLY A 387 6.51 1.58 -0.10
N ASN A 388 6.52 1.24 -1.39
CA ASN A 388 6.72 -0.13 -1.88
C ASN A 388 8.07 -0.66 -1.39
N GLN A 389 8.08 -1.94 -1.03
CA GLN A 389 9.26 -2.62 -0.49
C GLN A 389 9.99 -3.40 -1.56
N ILE A 390 11.31 -3.52 -1.40
CA ILE A 390 12.12 -4.30 -2.32
C ILE A 390 12.01 -5.77 -1.94
N VAL A 391 11.65 -6.60 -2.92
CA VAL A 391 11.55 -8.05 -2.79
C VAL A 391 12.51 -8.71 -3.77
N THR A 392 13.12 -9.81 -3.36
CA THR A 392 13.86 -10.69 -4.25
C THR A 392 13.13 -12.00 -4.47
N LEU A 393 13.14 -12.49 -5.71
CA LEU A 393 12.57 -13.76 -6.11
C LEU A 393 13.64 -14.60 -6.82
N LYS A 394 13.62 -15.92 -6.62
CA LYS A 394 14.43 -16.87 -7.41
C LYS A 394 13.58 -17.38 -8.56
N VAL A 395 13.82 -16.87 -9.77
CA VAL A 395 12.94 -17.07 -10.93
C VAL A 395 13.70 -17.72 -12.09
N LYS A 396 12.97 -18.42 -12.96
CA LYS A 396 13.53 -18.91 -14.23
C LYS A 396 13.76 -17.76 -15.22
N GLY A 397 14.79 -17.88 -16.05
CA GLY A 397 15.04 -16.92 -17.13
C GLY A 397 13.85 -16.77 -18.09
N ALA A 398 13.07 -17.84 -18.27
CA ALA A 398 11.80 -17.80 -19.01
C ALA A 398 10.79 -16.81 -18.42
N ASP A 399 10.66 -16.74 -17.09
CA ASP A 399 9.71 -15.83 -16.44
C ASP A 399 10.21 -14.39 -16.39
N ILE A 400 11.53 -14.15 -16.38
CA ILE A 400 12.10 -12.82 -16.65
C ILE A 400 11.70 -12.36 -18.05
N LYS A 401 11.80 -13.23 -19.07
CA LYS A 401 11.34 -12.89 -20.42
C LYS A 401 9.85 -12.60 -20.43
N SER A 402 9.01 -13.44 -19.80
CA SER A 402 7.56 -13.21 -19.71
C SER A 402 7.22 -11.89 -19.03
N ALA A 403 7.93 -11.52 -17.97
CA ALA A 403 7.76 -10.25 -17.27
C ALA A 403 8.07 -9.05 -18.17
N LEU A 404 9.16 -9.10 -18.94
CA LEU A 404 9.51 -8.06 -19.89
C LEU A 404 8.50 -7.97 -21.04
N GLU A 405 8.02 -9.11 -21.56
CA GLU A 405 6.97 -9.18 -22.59
C GLU A 405 5.65 -8.54 -22.12
N ASN A 406 5.26 -8.80 -20.86
CA ASN A 406 4.13 -8.12 -20.24
C ASN A 406 4.36 -6.61 -20.18
N GLY A 407 5.52 -6.18 -19.69
CA GLY A 407 5.83 -4.76 -19.52
C GLY A 407 5.82 -3.98 -20.83
N VAL A 408 6.26 -4.58 -21.94
CA VAL A 408 6.27 -3.94 -23.27
C VAL A 408 5.04 -4.24 -24.14
N SER A 409 4.00 -4.85 -23.57
CA SER A 409 2.81 -5.32 -24.31
C SER A 409 2.03 -4.21 -25.04
N ASP A 410 2.10 -2.96 -24.57
CA ASP A 410 1.43 -1.81 -25.21
C ASP A 410 2.42 -0.85 -25.90
N TYR A 411 3.73 -1.16 -25.89
CA TYR A 411 4.74 -0.37 -26.61
C TYR A 411 4.36 -0.16 -28.09
N PRO A 412 4.53 1.04 -28.68
CA PRO A 412 5.20 2.23 -28.14
C PRO A 412 4.30 3.14 -27.27
N ASN A 413 3.06 2.74 -26.94
CA ASN A 413 2.23 3.52 -26.03
C ASN A 413 2.78 3.43 -24.60
N ALA A 414 2.58 4.50 -23.84
CA ALA A 414 2.99 4.57 -22.45
C ALA A 414 2.09 3.69 -21.56
N LYS A 415 2.66 2.62 -20.98
CA LYS A 415 1.98 1.74 -20.01
C LYS A 415 2.71 1.77 -18.66
N GLY A 416 1.95 1.80 -17.55
CA GLY A 416 2.53 1.76 -16.20
C GLY A 416 3.47 0.57 -16.00
N ALA A 417 3.10 -0.58 -16.57
CA ALA A 417 3.87 -1.82 -16.52
C ALA A 417 5.23 -1.78 -17.25
N PHE A 418 5.57 -0.75 -18.04
CA PHE A 418 6.83 -0.73 -18.78
C PHE A 418 8.04 -0.87 -17.85
N PRO A 419 9.00 -1.77 -18.12
CA PRO A 419 10.06 -2.09 -17.17
C PRO A 419 11.25 -1.13 -17.30
N GLN A 420 11.72 -0.61 -16.17
CA GLN A 420 13.08 -0.08 -16.01
C GLN A 420 13.95 -1.19 -15.39
N VAL A 421 15.17 -1.36 -15.87
CA VAL A 421 15.96 -2.57 -15.60
C VAL A 421 17.40 -2.28 -15.15
N GLY A 422 17.95 -3.20 -14.36
CA GLY A 422 19.34 -3.21 -13.89
C GLY A 422 19.95 -4.60 -14.03
N GLY A 423 21.25 -4.70 -14.29
CA GLY A 423 21.94 -5.98 -14.46
C GLY A 423 21.57 -6.76 -15.75
N MET A 424 20.62 -6.25 -16.53
CA MET A 424 20.16 -6.84 -17.79
C MET A 424 19.93 -5.79 -18.88
N SER A 425 19.86 -6.26 -20.12
CA SER A 425 19.50 -5.45 -21.29
C SER A 425 18.67 -6.25 -22.29
N PHE A 426 17.81 -5.59 -23.05
CA PHE A 426 17.01 -6.22 -24.10
C PHE A 426 16.62 -5.25 -25.21
N LYS A 427 16.08 -5.81 -26.29
CA LYS A 427 15.52 -5.06 -27.42
C LYS A 427 14.02 -5.30 -27.56
N ILE A 428 13.30 -4.28 -28.02
CA ILE A 428 11.85 -4.31 -28.26
C ILE A 428 11.60 -4.27 -29.77
N ASP A 429 10.92 -5.26 -30.33
CA ASP A 429 10.38 -5.21 -31.68
C ASP A 429 8.92 -4.68 -31.65
N PRO A 430 8.66 -3.41 -32.00
CA PRO A 430 7.31 -2.86 -32.02
C PRO A 430 6.41 -3.46 -33.11
N ALA A 431 6.99 -4.11 -34.13
CA ALA A 431 6.22 -4.75 -35.20
C ALA A 431 5.73 -6.15 -34.79
N ALA A 432 6.34 -6.76 -33.78
CA ALA A 432 5.91 -8.05 -33.26
C ALA A 432 4.63 -7.94 -32.41
N ALA A 433 3.86 -9.03 -32.39
CA ALA A 433 2.67 -9.14 -31.55
C ALA A 433 3.04 -9.06 -30.05
N PRO A 434 2.19 -8.48 -29.19
CA PRO A 434 2.37 -8.54 -27.74
C PRO A 434 2.63 -9.98 -27.28
N GLY A 435 3.62 -10.17 -26.41
CA GLY A 435 4.10 -11.51 -26.00
C GLY A 435 5.25 -12.06 -26.84
N SER A 436 5.66 -11.38 -27.92
CA SER A 436 6.81 -11.76 -28.75
C SER A 436 7.67 -10.57 -29.17
N ARG A 437 7.69 -9.50 -28.38
CA ARG A 437 8.42 -8.25 -28.67
C ARG A 437 9.82 -8.23 -28.09
N VAL A 438 10.15 -9.06 -27.10
CA VAL A 438 11.43 -9.01 -26.39
C VAL A 438 12.46 -9.88 -27.10
N HIS A 439 13.53 -9.24 -27.57
CA HIS A 439 14.67 -9.85 -28.27
C HIS A 439 16.00 -9.49 -27.61
N ASP A 440 17.06 -10.24 -27.94
CA ASP A 440 18.45 -9.96 -27.50
C ASP A 440 18.58 -9.74 -25.98
N LEU A 441 17.77 -10.48 -25.19
CA LEU A 441 17.76 -10.40 -23.72
C LEU A 441 19.06 -10.98 -23.15
N LYS A 442 19.75 -10.14 -22.37
CA LYS A 442 21.05 -10.46 -21.76
C LYS A 442 21.05 -10.14 -20.27
N VAL A 443 21.74 -10.98 -19.51
CA VAL A 443 22.15 -10.71 -18.12
C VAL A 443 23.65 -10.41 -18.14
N GLY A 444 24.03 -9.21 -17.71
CA GLY A 444 25.33 -8.63 -18.02
C GLY A 444 25.60 -8.65 -19.54
N SER A 445 26.69 -9.31 -19.96
CA SER A 445 27.06 -9.43 -21.38
C SER A 445 26.58 -10.72 -22.06
N LYS A 446 25.98 -11.65 -21.31
CA LYS A 446 25.61 -12.98 -21.80
C LYS A 446 24.12 -13.06 -22.13
N ALA A 447 23.78 -13.77 -23.20
CA ALA A 447 22.39 -14.12 -23.47
C ALA A 447 21.80 -14.87 -22.27
N ILE A 448 20.55 -14.56 -21.93
CA ILE A 448 19.87 -15.23 -20.83
C ILE A 448 19.66 -16.73 -21.15
N ASP A 449 19.88 -17.59 -20.17
CA ASP A 449 19.47 -18.98 -20.23
C ASP A 449 18.05 -19.10 -19.67
N LEU A 450 17.08 -19.45 -20.52
CA LEU A 450 15.68 -19.49 -20.12
C LEU A 450 15.36 -20.57 -19.08
N GLN A 451 16.23 -21.58 -18.91
CA GLN A 451 16.05 -22.67 -17.95
C GLN A 451 16.83 -22.47 -16.64
N ALA A 452 17.83 -21.58 -16.66
CA ALA A 452 18.59 -21.21 -15.47
C ALA A 452 17.73 -20.40 -14.49
N GLU A 453 18.12 -20.46 -13.23
CA GLU A 453 17.53 -19.66 -12.15
C GLU A 453 18.36 -18.40 -11.94
N TYR A 454 17.67 -17.28 -11.70
CA TYR A 454 18.25 -15.98 -11.41
C TYR A 454 17.54 -15.37 -10.21
N THR A 455 18.28 -14.62 -9.39
CA THR A 455 17.70 -13.76 -8.37
C THR A 455 17.32 -12.43 -9.00
N ILE A 456 16.03 -12.10 -9.01
CA ILE A 456 15.53 -10.79 -9.46
C ILE A 456 15.15 -9.94 -8.26
N ALA A 457 15.62 -8.69 -8.22
CA ALA A 457 15.12 -7.66 -7.31
C ALA A 457 13.99 -6.87 -7.99
N THR A 458 12.85 -6.76 -7.31
CA THR A 458 11.69 -6.00 -7.77
C THR A 458 10.98 -5.35 -6.59
N ASN A 459 9.78 -4.78 -6.79
CA ASN A 459 8.94 -4.30 -5.70
C ASN A 459 7.84 -5.31 -5.35
N ASP A 460 7.38 -5.27 -4.10
CA ASP A 460 6.26 -6.05 -3.55
C ASP A 460 5.00 -6.04 -4.43
N PHE A 461 4.62 -4.88 -4.98
CA PHE A 461 3.48 -4.76 -5.89
C PHE A 461 3.63 -5.64 -7.13
N LEU A 462 4.80 -5.64 -7.79
CA LEU A 462 5.07 -6.50 -8.94
C LEU A 462 5.20 -7.97 -8.54
N ALA A 463 5.84 -8.26 -7.41
CA ALA A 463 5.99 -9.62 -6.90
C ALA A 463 4.63 -10.30 -6.63
N ALA A 464 3.64 -9.51 -6.17
CA ALA A 464 2.26 -9.96 -5.97
C ALA A 464 1.43 -10.05 -7.27
N GLY A 465 2.00 -9.70 -8.42
CA GLY A 465 1.34 -9.76 -9.73
C GLY A 465 0.69 -8.45 -10.19
N GLY A 466 0.94 -7.34 -9.49
CA GLY A 466 0.53 -6.01 -9.91
C GLY A 466 1.05 -5.64 -11.31
N ASP A 467 0.34 -4.75 -12.01
CA ASP A 467 0.62 -4.39 -13.41
C ASP A 467 0.71 -5.61 -14.37
N GLU A 468 -0.05 -6.68 -14.04
CA GLU A 468 -0.13 -7.94 -14.81
C GLU A 468 1.15 -8.79 -14.76
N TYR A 469 2.07 -8.53 -13.82
CA TYR A 469 3.27 -9.34 -13.57
C TYR A 469 2.97 -10.69 -12.86
N THR A 470 1.88 -11.33 -13.25
CA THR A 470 1.34 -12.56 -12.64
C THR A 470 2.31 -13.75 -12.62
N MET A 471 3.31 -13.76 -13.51
CA MET A 471 4.35 -14.79 -13.54
C MET A 471 5.23 -14.82 -12.28
N PHE A 472 5.25 -13.73 -11.50
CA PHE A 472 5.98 -13.67 -10.23
C PHE A 472 5.20 -14.29 -9.06
N GLY A 473 3.88 -14.27 -9.08
CA GLY A 473 3.05 -14.73 -7.95
C GLY A 473 3.16 -16.22 -7.60
N GLN A 474 3.79 -17.03 -8.47
CA GLN A 474 4.09 -18.44 -8.20
C GLN A 474 5.38 -18.66 -7.39
N TYR A 475 6.23 -17.64 -7.28
CA TYR A 475 7.55 -17.76 -6.65
C TYR A 475 7.48 -17.28 -5.20
N PRO A 476 7.99 -18.07 -4.23
CA PRO A 476 8.13 -17.58 -2.87
C PRO A 476 9.15 -16.44 -2.84
N GLN A 477 8.96 -15.51 -1.90
CA GLN A 477 9.92 -14.44 -1.65
C GLN A 477 11.22 -15.03 -1.11
N ALA A 478 12.33 -14.74 -1.78
CA ALA A 478 13.66 -15.17 -1.36
C ALA A 478 14.28 -14.20 -0.32
N GLY A 479 13.79 -12.97 -0.28
CA GLY A 479 14.18 -11.96 0.69
C GLY A 479 13.38 -10.66 0.50
N MET A 480 13.20 -9.93 1.59
CA MET A 480 12.48 -8.67 1.63
C MET A 480 13.34 -7.62 2.36
N TYR A 481 13.38 -6.42 1.81
CA TYR A 481 14.26 -5.34 2.23
C TYR A 481 13.46 -4.07 2.53
N GLY A 482 14.15 -2.96 2.83
CA GLY A 482 13.52 -1.65 3.02
C GLY A 482 12.79 -1.13 1.79
N SER A 483 12.25 0.08 1.88
CA SER A 483 11.49 0.67 0.79
C SER A 483 12.38 1.09 -0.39
N LEU A 484 11.78 1.25 -1.57
CA LEU A 484 12.50 1.69 -2.77
C LEU A 484 13.14 3.08 -2.59
N ASP A 485 12.48 3.99 -1.86
CA ASP A 485 13.01 5.32 -1.57
C ASP A 485 14.22 5.28 -0.62
N GLU A 486 14.18 4.45 0.42
CA GLU A 486 15.32 4.22 1.32
C GLU A 486 16.53 3.68 0.57
N ALA A 487 16.33 2.71 -0.33
CA ALA A 487 17.39 2.16 -1.16
C ALA A 487 17.99 3.21 -2.11
N LEU A 488 17.14 4.04 -2.74
CA LEU A 488 17.61 5.11 -3.62
C LEU A 488 18.38 6.18 -2.82
N ILE A 489 17.91 6.56 -1.63
CA ILE A 489 18.61 7.49 -0.72
C ILE A 489 19.98 6.93 -0.37
N ALA A 490 20.05 5.69 0.12
CA ALA A 490 21.30 5.05 0.51
C ALA A 490 22.28 4.96 -0.66
N TYR A 491 21.80 4.63 -1.86
CA TYR A 491 22.65 4.53 -3.04
C TYR A 491 23.16 5.90 -3.51
N ILE A 492 22.32 6.94 -3.52
CA ILE A 492 22.76 8.30 -3.86
C ILE A 492 23.78 8.81 -2.82
N GLN A 493 23.60 8.51 -1.54
CA GLN A 493 24.54 8.87 -0.49
C GLN A 493 25.90 8.18 -0.66
N GLU A 494 25.90 6.88 -1.00
CA GLU A 494 27.11 6.11 -1.31
C GLU A 494 27.86 6.71 -2.52
N LEU A 495 27.13 7.14 -3.56
CA LEU A 495 27.72 7.77 -4.74
C LEU A 495 28.23 9.19 -4.46
N GLY A 496 27.56 9.94 -3.57
CA GLY A 496 27.75 11.37 -3.33
C GLY A 496 27.27 12.29 -4.47
N SER A 497 27.56 11.91 -5.72
CA SER A 497 27.05 12.51 -6.95
C SER A 497 26.44 11.43 -7.85
N ALA A 498 25.14 11.49 -8.10
CA ALA A 498 24.40 10.55 -8.91
C ALA A 498 24.24 11.09 -10.33
N ASP A 499 25.14 10.72 -11.24
CA ASP A 499 25.19 11.21 -12.62
C ASP A 499 24.86 10.11 -13.67
N PRO A 500 23.71 9.42 -13.56
CA PRO A 500 23.38 8.28 -14.41
C PRO A 500 23.14 8.71 -15.85
N LYS A 501 23.41 7.78 -16.77
CA LYS A 501 23.18 7.95 -18.20
C LYS A 501 22.22 6.87 -18.71
N VAL A 502 21.63 7.13 -19.87
CA VAL A 502 21.02 6.08 -20.67
C VAL A 502 22.16 5.23 -21.26
N GLU A 503 22.19 3.95 -20.92
CA GLU A 503 23.27 3.01 -21.25
C GLU A 503 22.88 2.10 -22.43
N GLY A 504 21.61 2.15 -22.82
CA GLY A 504 21.08 1.27 -23.85
C GLY A 504 20.72 -0.10 -23.30
N ARG A 505 20.26 -0.15 -22.05
CA ARG A 505 19.63 -1.32 -21.42
C ARG A 505 18.33 -1.69 -22.14
N ILE A 506 17.63 -0.72 -22.72
CA ILE A 506 16.40 -0.94 -23.49
C ILE A 506 16.50 -0.22 -24.84
N LYS A 507 16.43 -0.97 -25.94
CA LYS A 507 16.52 -0.40 -27.30
C LYS A 507 15.42 -0.93 -28.20
N GLU A 508 15.02 -0.16 -29.21
CA GLU A 508 14.24 -0.74 -30.29
C GLU A 508 15.10 -1.71 -31.11
N TYR A 509 14.49 -2.83 -31.50
CA TYR A 509 15.05 -3.76 -32.47
C TYR A 509 14.92 -3.15 -33.86
N ALA A 510 16.03 -2.75 -34.46
CA ALA A 510 16.11 -2.49 -35.89
C ALA A 510 16.35 -3.82 -36.60
N ALA A 511 15.35 -4.32 -37.33
CA ALA A 511 15.54 -5.49 -38.17
C ALA A 511 16.68 -5.23 -39.18
N PRO A 512 17.66 -6.14 -39.32
CA PRO A 512 18.66 -6.01 -40.37
C PRO A 512 17.97 -6.16 -41.74
N GLY A 513 17.75 -5.06 -42.47
CA GLY A 513 17.19 -5.14 -43.82
C GLY A 513 16.60 -3.87 -44.45
N THR A 514 16.31 -2.80 -43.71
CA THR A 514 15.84 -1.54 -44.31
C THR A 514 16.98 -0.54 -44.46
N ALA A 515 17.84 -0.77 -45.46
CA ALA A 515 18.76 0.25 -45.93
C ALA A 515 17.95 1.45 -46.46
N THR A 516 18.05 2.60 -45.79
CA THR A 516 17.70 3.89 -46.37
C THR A 516 18.64 4.15 -47.56
N PRO A 517 18.13 4.57 -48.74
CA PRO A 517 19.00 4.88 -49.86
C PRO A 517 19.88 6.09 -49.52
N GLN A 518 21.19 5.90 -49.68
CA GLN A 518 22.22 6.92 -49.51
C GLN A 518 22.00 8.04 -50.54
N PRO A 519 22.12 9.33 -50.17
CA PRO A 519 22.00 10.42 -51.14
C PRO A 519 23.22 10.42 -52.07
N GLU A 520 22.97 10.40 -53.38
CA GLU A 520 24.01 10.61 -54.40
C GLU A 520 24.62 12.04 -54.30
N PRO A 521 25.90 12.23 -54.67
CA PRO A 521 26.58 13.50 -54.52
C PRO A 521 26.10 14.53 -55.57
N LYS A 522 25.77 15.74 -55.10
CA LYS A 522 25.39 16.88 -55.97
C LYS A 522 26.61 17.43 -56.74
N PRO A 523 26.46 17.77 -58.04
CA PRO A 523 27.40 18.66 -58.74
C PRO A 523 27.15 20.15 -58.38
N ASN A 524 28.21 20.95 -58.49
CA ASN A 524 28.27 22.40 -58.21
C ASN A 524 27.45 23.24 -59.24
N PRO A 525 27.02 24.48 -58.93
CA PRO A 525 25.98 25.20 -59.67
C PRO A 525 26.53 26.17 -60.72
N GLU A 526 25.73 26.44 -61.76
CA GLU A 526 25.86 27.60 -62.66
C GLU A 526 24.45 28.06 -63.12
N PRO A 527 24.28 29.30 -63.66
CA PRO A 527 23.53 30.35 -63.00
C PRO A 527 22.12 30.59 -63.55
N LYS A 528 21.33 31.25 -62.70
CA LYS A 528 19.92 31.65 -62.86
C LYS A 528 19.69 32.64 -64.02
N PRO A 529 18.59 32.49 -64.76
CA PRO A 529 17.81 33.63 -65.24
C PRO A 529 16.43 33.74 -64.56
N GLU A 530 15.95 34.98 -64.54
CA GLU A 530 14.78 35.53 -63.87
C GLU A 530 13.51 35.46 -64.77
N PRO A 531 12.31 36.00 -64.41
CA PRO A 531 11.17 35.18 -64.00
C PRO A 531 9.83 35.37 -64.78
N LYS A 532 8.88 34.47 -64.46
CA LYS A 532 7.39 34.58 -64.46
C LYS A 532 6.63 34.47 -65.82
N PRO A 533 5.39 33.92 -65.84
CA PRO A 533 4.29 34.21 -64.90
C PRO A 533 3.64 33.03 -64.17
N GLU A 534 2.94 33.41 -63.11
CA GLU A 534 2.22 32.62 -62.12
C GLU A 534 1.09 31.76 -62.70
N SER A 535 0.95 30.55 -62.16
CA SER A 535 -0.32 29.82 -62.14
C SER A 535 -0.89 29.82 -60.71
N ASN A 536 -2.06 30.46 -60.59
CA ASN A 536 -3.16 30.33 -59.61
C ASN A 536 -2.91 29.59 -58.27
N PRO A 537 -3.32 30.16 -57.11
CA PRO A 537 -3.19 29.49 -55.82
C PRO A 537 -4.11 28.27 -55.72
N GLU A 538 -3.54 27.08 -55.52
CA GLU A 538 -4.32 25.91 -55.11
C GLU A 538 -4.95 26.19 -53.73
N VAL A 539 -6.28 26.21 -53.71
CA VAL A 539 -7.05 26.31 -52.47
C VAL A 539 -6.83 25.04 -51.67
N GLN A 540 -6.03 25.11 -50.60
CA GLN A 540 -5.77 23.97 -49.75
C GLN A 540 -7.06 23.51 -49.05
N PRO A 541 -7.38 22.19 -49.06
CA PRO A 541 -8.60 21.68 -48.44
C PRO A 541 -8.57 21.89 -46.92
N VAL A 542 -9.70 22.31 -46.33
CA VAL A 542 -9.83 22.60 -44.90
C VAL A 542 -10.85 21.67 -44.26
N TYR A 543 -10.49 21.07 -43.13
CA TYR A 543 -11.37 20.29 -42.27
C TYR A 543 -11.87 21.14 -41.09
N ILE A 544 -13.16 21.04 -40.76
CA ILE A 544 -13.75 21.71 -39.58
C ILE A 544 -13.89 20.69 -38.46
N VAL A 545 -13.17 20.92 -37.36
CA VAL A 545 -13.14 20.07 -36.16
C VAL A 545 -14.55 19.91 -35.58
N LYS A 546 -14.94 18.68 -35.24
CA LYS A 546 -16.21 18.35 -34.60
C LYS A 546 -15.99 17.97 -33.13
N LYS A 547 -17.05 18.00 -32.33
CA LYS A 547 -17.00 17.54 -30.93
C LYS A 547 -16.56 16.07 -30.89
N GLY A 548 -15.45 15.81 -30.19
CA GLY A 548 -14.84 14.48 -30.07
C GLY A 548 -13.71 14.20 -31.07
N ASP A 549 -13.42 15.11 -32.00
CA ASP A 549 -12.27 14.95 -32.91
C ASP A 549 -10.95 15.16 -32.17
N THR A 550 -9.94 14.38 -32.56
CA THR A 550 -8.54 14.60 -32.20
C THR A 550 -7.73 14.90 -33.45
N LEU A 551 -6.63 15.66 -33.32
CA LEU A 551 -5.76 15.97 -34.46
C LEU A 551 -5.23 14.70 -35.13
N TRP A 552 -5.01 13.65 -34.33
CA TRP A 552 -4.67 12.30 -34.79
C TRP A 552 -5.79 11.62 -35.59
N GLY A 553 -7.03 11.67 -35.09
CA GLY A 553 -8.19 11.10 -35.79
C GLY A 553 -8.43 11.77 -37.14
N ILE A 554 -8.25 13.10 -37.21
CA ILE A 554 -8.32 13.87 -38.45
C ILE A 554 -7.18 13.46 -39.40
N ALA A 555 -5.94 13.41 -38.91
CA ALA A 555 -4.78 13.01 -39.71
C ALA A 555 -4.95 11.63 -40.35
N ARG A 556 -5.36 10.63 -39.55
CA ARG A 556 -5.60 9.25 -40.02
C ARG A 556 -6.69 9.20 -41.09
N LYS A 557 -7.80 9.92 -40.89
CA LYS A 557 -8.91 9.97 -41.86
C LYS A 557 -8.51 10.59 -43.19
N HIS A 558 -7.51 11.46 -43.19
CA HIS A 558 -7.03 12.18 -44.36
C HIS A 558 -5.67 11.67 -44.88
N GLY A 559 -5.23 10.49 -44.45
CA GLY A 559 -4.04 9.83 -44.99
C GLY A 559 -2.73 10.59 -44.71
N THR A 560 -2.66 11.31 -43.58
CA THR A 560 -1.49 12.09 -43.16
C THR A 560 -1.15 11.82 -41.70
N THR A 561 -0.15 12.50 -41.15
CA THR A 561 0.24 12.41 -39.74
C THR A 561 -0.20 13.64 -38.96
N TRP A 562 -0.42 13.49 -37.66
CA TRP A 562 -0.81 14.62 -36.83
C TRP A 562 0.33 15.65 -36.74
N GLN A 563 1.59 15.24 -36.88
CA GLN A 563 2.75 16.11 -36.97
C GLN A 563 2.68 16.99 -38.23
N ALA A 564 2.36 16.40 -39.38
CA ALA A 564 2.18 17.16 -40.62
C ALA A 564 1.03 18.16 -40.50
N LEU A 565 -0.10 17.77 -39.87
CA LEU A 565 -1.19 18.71 -39.60
C LEU A 565 -0.80 19.80 -38.60
N ARG A 566 -0.06 19.47 -37.52
CA ARG A 566 0.43 20.44 -36.53
C ARG A 566 1.31 21.49 -37.21
N ASP A 567 2.27 21.04 -38.01
CA ASP A 567 3.26 21.90 -38.63
C ASP A 567 2.62 22.79 -39.71
N LEU A 568 1.73 22.22 -40.52
CA LEU A 568 0.98 22.95 -41.56
C LEU A 568 0.02 24.00 -40.98
N ASN A 569 -0.48 23.79 -39.76
CA ASN A 569 -1.43 24.68 -39.09
C ASN A 569 -0.80 25.52 -37.96
N HIS A 570 0.52 25.44 -37.78
CA HIS A 570 1.28 26.12 -36.72
C HIS A 570 0.66 25.94 -35.33
N LEU A 571 0.17 24.73 -35.02
CA LEU A 571 -0.50 24.46 -33.74
C LEU A 571 0.51 24.36 -32.61
N LYS A 572 0.44 25.30 -31.66
CA LYS A 572 1.30 25.33 -30.46
C LYS A 572 1.10 24.12 -29.55
N ASN A 573 -0.13 23.58 -29.49
CA ASN A 573 -0.44 22.36 -28.76
C ASN A 573 -1.32 21.44 -29.63
N PRO A 574 -0.77 20.33 -30.15
CA PRO A 574 -1.50 19.41 -31.03
C PRO A 574 -2.65 18.65 -30.32
N ASN A 575 -2.68 18.67 -28.98
CA ASN A 575 -3.73 18.04 -28.16
C ASN A 575 -4.91 18.97 -27.87
N LEU A 576 -4.85 20.23 -28.30
CA LEU A 576 -5.88 21.23 -28.03
C LEU A 576 -6.44 21.77 -29.34
N ILE A 577 -7.45 21.08 -29.86
CA ILE A 577 -8.27 21.55 -30.99
C ILE A 577 -9.73 21.69 -30.55
N PHE A 578 -10.43 22.69 -31.07
CA PHE A 578 -11.79 23.04 -30.64
C PHE A 578 -12.82 22.77 -31.73
N PRO A 579 -14.03 22.29 -31.40
CA PRO A 579 -15.11 22.19 -32.38
C PRO A 579 -15.35 23.52 -33.10
N GLY A 580 -15.40 23.48 -34.44
CA GLY A 580 -15.48 24.66 -35.30
C GLY A 580 -14.12 25.20 -35.76
N GLN A 581 -13.00 24.76 -35.17
CA GLN A 581 -11.66 25.13 -35.62
C GLN A 581 -11.38 24.57 -37.02
N LYS A 582 -10.75 25.38 -37.87
CA LYS A 582 -10.35 25.02 -39.22
C LYS A 582 -8.92 24.44 -39.19
N ILE A 583 -8.76 23.24 -39.76
CA ILE A 583 -7.48 22.56 -39.93
C ILE A 583 -7.23 22.40 -41.42
N ILE A 584 -6.18 23.07 -41.92
CA ILE A 584 -5.66 22.96 -43.27
C ILE A 584 -5.09 21.56 -43.44
N LEU A 585 -5.52 20.86 -44.48
CA LEU A 585 -5.02 19.54 -44.86
C LEU A 585 -3.95 19.70 -45.95
N PRO A 586 -2.91 18.84 -45.96
CA PRO A 586 -1.93 18.85 -47.03
C PRO A 586 -2.59 18.57 -48.38
N ALA A 587 -2.11 19.24 -49.44
CA ALA A 587 -2.53 18.93 -50.80
C ALA A 587 -2.22 17.45 -51.09
N LYS A 588 -3.15 16.73 -51.72
CA LYS A 588 -2.91 15.33 -52.10
C LYS A 588 -1.76 15.31 -53.12
N ALA A 589 -0.70 14.60 -52.80
CA ALA A 589 0.39 14.31 -53.74
C ALA A 589 -0.06 13.34 -54.84
#